data_AF-R8BP83-F1
#
_entry.id   AF-R8BP83-F1
#
_cell.length_a   1.000
_cell.length_b   1.000
_cell.length_c   1.000
_cell.angle_alpha   90.00
_cell.angle_beta   90.00
_cell.angle_gamma   90.00
#
_symmetry.space_group_name_H-M   'P 1'
#
loop_
_entity.id
_entity.type
_entity.pdbx_description
1 polymer ?
#
loop_
_entity_poly.entity_id
_entity_poly.type
_entity_poly.pdbx_seq_one_letter_code
_entity_poly.pdbx_strand_id
1 'polypeptide(L)'
;MSNSYWDWASDPHLPPVVMSPDITLTIPGTSSGSQDTLYLDHNPLYSYKFTSQYAIDLLQKELNWDTTDAWQESKRCPDADGKSNQEIANVQVGTFHAFKLQTFQALTAINDFDQFTCQAWRHNEGPQAYNSVEGMHNNIHNYTGTNDTVLYDNNTKLTGNMTDVQASSFDPVFWLHHVNCDRITALWQALNPDCIINEWPSLNDRYVAKEGTVEGGQSNLEPWHKTAQHSVSDYYIANDTKELTSTFLGGYYYPETPLEYIQDPVQMKAYTTQKIYELYAPANLLPPALRDSKGGFKAQPPAENIPAGVGANPQESVRHWQVFLRVKNFALTGTWAVHIFLGELPDATEEWFLSENRVGTVTMLSNRSKKHCENCASQEASGILVTGTVPLNEALEKRGVDVENEDAVVAFLQKELSWRAVKVSFLSKLPYNHTKAS
;
A
#
# COMPACT_ATOMS: atom_id res chain seq x y z
N MET A 1 5.73 -7.99 21.91
CA MET A 1 4.25 -7.98 21.81
C MET A 1 3.88 -8.14 20.34
N SER A 2 2.71 -8.70 20.01
CA SER A 2 2.24 -8.70 18.61
C SER A 2 1.68 -7.31 18.30
N ASN A 3 2.12 -6.68 17.21
CA ASN A 3 1.52 -5.43 16.73
C ASN A 3 0.25 -5.74 15.94
N SER A 4 -0.79 -4.92 16.07
CA SER A 4 -2.00 -5.01 15.26
C SER A 4 -1.75 -4.37 13.88
N TYR A 5 -2.17 -5.05 12.82
CA TYR A 5 -2.01 -4.61 11.44
C TYR A 5 -3.32 -4.76 10.65
N TRP A 6 -3.44 -4.00 9.56
CA TRP A 6 -4.49 -4.20 8.57
C TRP A 6 -3.95 -5.02 7.41
N ASP A 7 -4.25 -6.33 7.37
CA ASP A 7 -3.79 -7.25 6.30
C ASP A 7 -4.62 -7.08 5.02
N TRP A 8 -4.49 -5.90 4.40
CA TRP A 8 -5.21 -5.54 3.17
C TRP A 8 -4.91 -6.47 1.98
N ALA A 9 -3.83 -7.27 2.06
CA ALA A 9 -3.48 -8.26 1.04
C ALA A 9 -4.30 -9.55 1.16
N SER A 10 -4.64 -9.96 2.39
CA SER A 10 -5.49 -11.11 2.64
C SER A 10 -6.98 -10.73 2.63
N ASP A 11 -7.33 -9.67 3.36
CA ASP A 11 -8.66 -9.08 3.45
C ASP A 11 -8.55 -7.54 3.28
N PRO A 12 -8.93 -7.01 2.10
CA PRO A 12 -8.82 -5.59 1.80
C PRO A 12 -9.77 -4.70 2.61
N HIS A 13 -10.76 -5.24 3.32
CA HIS A 13 -11.70 -4.42 4.09
C HIS A 13 -11.01 -3.72 5.26
N LEU A 14 -11.46 -2.50 5.56
CA LEU A 14 -10.97 -1.74 6.70
C LEU A 14 -11.24 -2.48 8.02
N PRO A 15 -10.31 -2.43 8.99
CA PRO A 15 -10.55 -2.99 10.31
C PRO A 15 -11.83 -2.39 10.94
N PRO A 16 -12.76 -3.19 11.50
CA PRO A 16 -14.01 -2.66 12.03
C PRO A 16 -13.85 -1.52 13.05
N VAL A 17 -12.77 -1.57 13.84
CA VAL A 17 -12.46 -0.54 14.84
C VAL A 17 -12.17 0.83 14.21
N VAL A 18 -11.73 0.92 12.95
CA VAL A 18 -11.50 2.22 12.30
C VAL A 18 -12.73 2.77 11.59
N MET A 19 -13.84 2.01 11.58
CA MET A 19 -15.10 2.37 10.92
C MET A 19 -16.12 3.00 11.88
N SER A 20 -16.03 2.70 13.18
CA SER A 20 -16.97 3.22 14.19
C SER A 20 -16.54 4.60 14.70
N PRO A 21 -17.42 5.62 14.73
CA PRO A 21 -17.10 6.95 15.25
C PRO A 21 -16.92 6.98 16.77
N ASP A 22 -17.45 5.99 17.49
CA ASP A 22 -17.36 5.83 18.94
C ASP A 22 -16.78 4.46 19.33
N ILE A 23 -16.40 4.31 20.60
CA ILE A 23 -15.85 3.06 21.12
C ILE A 23 -16.14 2.90 22.62
N THR A 24 -16.41 1.66 23.04
CA THR A 24 -16.51 1.28 24.46
C THR A 24 -15.31 0.46 24.85
N LEU A 25 -14.57 0.90 25.87
CA LEU A 25 -13.37 0.26 26.39
C LEU A 25 -13.66 -0.44 27.71
N THR A 26 -13.04 -1.60 27.93
CA THR A 26 -12.91 -2.19 29.26
C THR A 26 -11.73 -1.54 29.98
N ILE A 27 -11.97 -0.94 31.14
CA ILE A 27 -10.95 -0.27 31.95
C ILE A 27 -10.80 -0.96 33.31
N PRO A 28 -9.65 -0.80 34.01
CA PRO A 28 -9.52 -1.23 35.40
C PRO A 28 -10.58 -0.54 36.27
N GLY A 29 -11.32 -1.32 37.07
CA GLY A 29 -12.30 -0.78 38.00
C GLY A 29 -11.66 -0.22 39.27
N THR A 30 -12.49 0.29 40.19
CA THR A 30 -12.06 0.94 41.44
C THR A 30 -11.48 -0.03 42.49
N SER A 31 -11.58 -1.34 42.24
CA SER A 31 -11.14 -2.41 43.14
C SER A 31 -10.16 -3.32 42.41
N SER A 32 -9.21 -3.91 43.14
CA SER A 32 -8.26 -4.87 42.53
C SER A 32 -9.01 -6.02 41.85
N GLY A 33 -8.74 -6.22 40.55
CA GLY A 33 -9.36 -7.27 39.74
C GLY A 33 -10.78 -6.95 39.25
N SER A 34 -11.36 -5.79 39.57
CA SER A 34 -12.61 -5.37 38.95
C SER A 34 -12.38 -4.70 37.60
N GLN A 35 -13.39 -4.79 36.73
CA GLN A 35 -13.42 -4.13 35.43
C GLN A 35 -14.59 -3.16 35.42
N ASP A 36 -14.43 -2.06 34.71
CA ASP A 36 -15.48 -1.08 34.41
C ASP A 36 -15.48 -0.80 32.90
N THR A 37 -16.44 0.00 32.44
CA THR A 37 -16.57 0.39 31.03
C THR A 37 -16.42 1.90 30.87
N LEU A 38 -15.60 2.31 29.90
CA LEU A 38 -15.49 3.70 29.45
C LEU A 38 -16.07 3.82 28.04
N TYR A 39 -17.13 4.60 27.89
CA TYR A 39 -17.63 5.00 26.57
C TYR A 39 -16.91 6.28 26.12
N LEU A 40 -16.40 6.26 24.89
CA LEU A 40 -15.85 7.43 24.20
C LEU A 40 -16.74 7.74 23.01
N ASP A 41 -17.30 8.95 22.99
CA ASP A 41 -18.08 9.49 21.86
C ASP A 41 -17.21 9.74 20.61
N HIS A 42 -15.89 9.75 20.81
CA HIS A 42 -14.89 9.83 19.76
C HIS A 42 -13.92 8.67 19.86
N ASN A 43 -13.97 7.78 18.88
CA ASN A 43 -12.99 6.74 18.69
C ASN A 43 -11.70 7.32 18.09
N PRO A 44 -10.57 7.28 18.80
CA PRO A 44 -9.31 7.84 18.30
C PRO A 44 -8.73 7.09 17.10
N LEU A 45 -9.28 5.91 16.73
CA LEU A 45 -8.92 5.17 15.53
C LEU A 45 -9.80 5.53 14.31
N TYR A 46 -10.89 6.26 14.51
CA TYR A 46 -11.79 6.71 13.46
C TYR A 46 -11.23 7.94 12.73
N SER A 47 -10.81 8.95 13.49
CA SER A 47 -10.17 10.18 13.00
C SER A 47 -9.33 10.82 14.11
N TYR A 48 -8.36 11.64 13.71
CA TYR A 48 -7.62 12.51 14.62
C TYR A 48 -8.20 13.94 14.57
N LYS A 49 -8.56 14.48 15.74
CA LYS A 49 -9.02 15.86 15.90
C LYS A 49 -7.83 16.78 16.14
N PHE A 50 -7.63 17.77 15.28
CA PHE A 50 -6.52 18.72 15.40
C PHE A 50 -6.77 19.64 16.60
N THR A 51 -5.75 19.78 17.46
CA THR A 51 -5.91 20.47 18.76
C THR A 51 -5.45 21.92 18.75
N SER A 52 -4.89 22.41 17.64
CA SER A 52 -4.44 23.80 17.52
C SER A 52 -4.92 24.42 16.22
N GLN A 53 -5.27 25.71 16.28
CA GLN A 53 -5.67 26.47 15.09
C GLN A 53 -4.57 26.45 14.01
N TYR A 54 -3.30 26.50 14.43
CA TYR A 54 -2.17 26.40 13.50
C TYR A 54 -2.20 25.10 12.67
N ALA A 55 -2.42 23.94 13.32
CA ALA A 55 -2.48 22.66 12.62
C ALA A 55 -3.71 22.57 11.71
N ILE A 56 -4.86 23.09 12.17
CA ILE A 56 -6.10 23.18 11.38
C ILE A 56 -5.85 24.01 10.10
N ASP A 57 -5.33 25.23 10.25
CA ASP A 57 -5.05 26.14 9.14
C ASP A 57 -4.06 25.53 8.14
N LEU A 58 -3.02 24.85 8.64
CA LEU A 58 -2.02 24.17 7.83
C LEU A 58 -2.65 23.09 6.95
N LEU A 59 -3.45 22.20 7.55
CA LEU A 59 -4.04 21.07 6.82
C LEU A 59 -5.21 21.48 5.93
N GLN A 60 -6.02 22.44 6.34
CA GLN A 60 -7.06 23.00 5.47
C GLN A 60 -6.42 23.63 4.23
N LYS A 61 -5.30 24.32 4.39
CA LYS A 61 -4.54 24.86 3.25
C LYS A 61 -3.93 23.75 2.39
N GLU A 62 -3.28 22.75 2.99
CA GLU A 62 -2.57 21.69 2.26
C GLU A 62 -3.54 20.81 1.45
N LEU A 63 -4.65 20.43 2.06
CA LEU A 63 -5.66 19.57 1.43
C LEU A 63 -6.71 20.37 0.63
N ASN A 64 -6.62 21.71 0.64
CA ASN A 64 -7.58 22.62 0.03
C ASN A 64 -9.02 22.36 0.53
N TRP A 65 -9.16 22.25 1.85
CA TRP A 65 -10.43 22.12 2.54
C TRP A 65 -10.99 23.50 2.93
N ASP A 66 -12.31 23.57 3.13
CA ASP A 66 -12.95 24.78 3.61
C ASP A 66 -12.59 25.07 5.06
N THR A 67 -12.57 26.35 5.43
CA THR A 67 -12.28 26.81 6.79
C THR A 67 -13.53 26.71 7.68
N THR A 68 -14.00 25.49 7.94
CA THR A 68 -15.17 25.21 8.78
C THR A 68 -14.87 24.12 9.82
N ASP A 69 -15.74 23.99 10.83
CA ASP A 69 -15.61 22.98 11.89
C ASP A 69 -15.62 21.54 11.35
N ALA A 70 -16.29 21.31 10.23
CA ALA A 70 -16.31 20.00 9.57
C ALA A 70 -14.91 19.53 9.14
N TRP A 71 -13.96 20.44 8.93
CA TRP A 71 -12.61 20.14 8.42
C TRP A 71 -11.51 20.28 9.49
N GLN A 72 -11.85 20.09 10.77
CA GLN A 72 -10.90 20.17 11.89
C GLN A 72 -10.42 18.80 12.40
N GLU A 73 -10.66 17.75 11.62
CA GLU A 73 -10.18 16.39 11.89
C GLU A 73 -9.77 15.68 10.60
N SER A 74 -8.97 14.62 10.72
CA SER A 74 -8.58 13.81 9.57
C SER A 74 -9.79 13.19 8.88
N LYS A 75 -9.77 13.13 7.54
CA LYS A 75 -10.86 12.62 6.71
C LYS A 75 -10.42 11.47 5.81
N ARG A 76 -11.32 10.52 5.63
CA ARG A 76 -11.26 9.45 4.62
C ARG A 76 -12.40 9.65 3.63
N CYS A 77 -12.08 9.73 2.34
CA CYS A 77 -13.07 9.88 1.26
C CYS A 77 -14.13 10.96 1.53
N PRO A 78 -13.75 12.20 1.92
CA PRO A 78 -14.72 13.19 2.32
C PRO A 78 -15.65 13.60 1.17
N ASP A 79 -16.88 13.97 1.50
CA ASP A 79 -17.77 14.70 0.59
C ASP A 79 -17.54 16.21 0.66
N ALA A 80 -18.30 16.97 -0.13
CA ALA A 80 -18.20 18.44 -0.19
C ALA A 80 -18.49 19.13 1.15
N ASP A 81 -19.25 18.50 2.05
CA ASP A 81 -19.62 19.07 3.35
C ASP A 81 -18.58 18.74 4.44
N GLY A 82 -17.51 18.01 4.11
CA GLY A 82 -16.48 17.59 5.06
C GLY A 82 -16.85 16.39 5.90
N LYS A 83 -17.90 15.64 5.54
CA LYS A 83 -18.21 14.37 6.19
C LYS A 83 -17.25 13.30 5.69
N SER A 84 -16.59 12.61 6.63
CA SER A 84 -15.75 11.44 6.33
C SER A 84 -16.62 10.23 5.96
N ASN A 85 -16.21 9.44 4.97
CA ASN A 85 -16.95 8.28 4.49
C ASN A 85 -16.05 7.02 4.48
N GLN A 86 -15.91 6.40 5.65
CA GLN A 86 -15.14 5.16 5.83
C GLN A 86 -15.74 4.00 5.03
N GLU A 87 -17.06 3.97 4.83
CA GLU A 87 -17.73 2.97 4.00
C GLU A 87 -17.29 3.03 2.53
N ILE A 88 -17.07 4.25 2.02
CA ILE A 88 -16.54 4.45 0.67
C ILE A 88 -15.12 3.91 0.58
N ALA A 89 -14.25 4.28 1.53
CA ALA A 89 -12.89 3.73 1.61
C ALA A 89 -12.90 2.18 1.65
N ASN A 90 -13.79 1.60 2.46
CA ASN A 90 -13.93 0.16 2.61
C ASN A 90 -14.32 -0.52 1.29
N VAL A 91 -15.32 0.01 0.58
CA VAL A 91 -15.74 -0.50 -0.73
C VAL A 91 -14.62 -0.35 -1.76
N GLN A 92 -13.99 0.82 -1.82
CA GLN A 92 -12.94 1.11 -2.80
C GLN A 92 -11.76 0.16 -2.69
N VAL A 93 -11.21 -0.01 -1.49
CA VAL A 93 -10.09 -0.93 -1.27
C VAL A 93 -10.53 -2.37 -1.55
N GLY A 94 -11.77 -2.74 -1.21
CA GLY A 94 -12.38 -4.03 -1.50
C GLY A 94 -12.45 -4.39 -2.99
N THR A 95 -12.46 -3.40 -3.90
CA THR A 95 -12.43 -3.65 -5.36
C THR A 95 -11.07 -4.09 -5.90
N PHE A 96 -9.99 -3.97 -5.10
CA PHE A 96 -8.64 -4.22 -5.58
C PHE A 96 -8.23 -5.68 -5.36
N HIS A 97 -8.58 -6.55 -6.30
CA HIS A 97 -8.33 -7.99 -6.21
C HIS A 97 -6.85 -8.39 -6.36
N ALA A 98 -6.02 -7.52 -6.95
CA ALA A 98 -4.63 -7.84 -7.26
C ALA A 98 -3.70 -7.88 -6.03
N PHE A 99 -4.07 -7.31 -4.88
CA PHE A 99 -3.17 -7.24 -3.71
C PHE A 99 -2.67 -8.62 -3.27
N LYS A 100 -3.51 -9.64 -3.31
CA LYS A 100 -3.14 -10.99 -2.90
C LYS A 100 -2.05 -11.57 -3.78
N LEU A 101 -2.28 -11.57 -5.09
CA LEU A 101 -1.32 -12.08 -6.08
C LEU A 101 -0.04 -11.25 -6.09
N GLN A 102 -0.15 -9.92 -6.04
CA GLN A 102 1.02 -9.04 -5.99
C GLN A 102 1.84 -9.27 -4.72
N THR A 103 1.22 -9.42 -3.56
CA THR A 103 1.94 -9.73 -2.31
C THR A 103 2.65 -11.07 -2.43
N PHE A 104 1.97 -12.10 -2.95
CA PHE A 104 2.59 -13.41 -3.18
C PHE A 104 3.80 -13.33 -4.12
N GLN A 105 3.67 -12.64 -5.25
CA GLN A 105 4.75 -12.47 -6.22
C GLN A 105 5.93 -11.67 -5.64
N ALA A 106 5.65 -10.57 -4.92
CA ALA A 106 6.69 -9.77 -4.28
C ALA A 106 7.50 -10.60 -3.26
N LEU A 107 6.82 -11.43 -2.47
CA LEU A 107 7.46 -12.26 -1.43
C LEU A 107 8.21 -13.48 -1.97
N THR A 108 7.76 -14.05 -3.10
CA THR A 108 8.30 -15.33 -3.60
C THR A 108 9.24 -15.19 -4.79
N ALA A 109 9.17 -14.08 -5.54
CA ALA A 109 9.94 -13.90 -6.77
C ALA A 109 11.01 -12.81 -6.68
N ILE A 110 10.89 -11.85 -5.76
CA ILE A 110 11.82 -10.72 -5.63
C ILE A 110 12.76 -10.97 -4.45
N ASN A 111 14.07 -10.99 -4.71
CA ASN A 111 15.10 -11.22 -3.70
C ASN A 111 16.05 -10.02 -3.49
N ASP A 112 15.91 -8.98 -4.32
CA ASP A 112 16.66 -7.73 -4.16
C ASP A 112 15.86 -6.72 -3.34
N PHE A 113 16.52 -6.05 -2.40
CA PHE A 113 15.89 -5.12 -1.47
C PHE A 113 15.29 -3.89 -2.16
N ASP A 114 16.02 -3.31 -3.13
CA ASP A 114 15.58 -2.11 -3.83
C ASP A 114 14.34 -2.40 -4.69
N GLN A 115 14.36 -3.54 -5.39
CA GLN A 115 13.22 -4.03 -6.18
C GLN A 115 11.97 -4.32 -5.33
N PHE A 116 12.17 -4.91 -4.15
CA PHE A 116 11.05 -5.24 -3.25
C PHE A 116 10.45 -4.00 -2.59
N THR A 117 11.28 -3.04 -2.20
CA THR A 117 10.84 -1.92 -1.35
C THR A 117 10.32 -0.73 -2.14
N CYS A 118 10.85 -0.40 -3.32
CA CYS A 118 10.53 0.85 -4.00
C CYS A 118 9.99 0.68 -5.43
N GLN A 119 9.29 1.70 -5.94
CA GLN A 119 8.80 1.77 -7.33
C GLN A 119 9.82 2.37 -8.29
N ALA A 120 11.05 2.62 -7.85
CA ALA A 120 12.01 3.34 -8.68
C ALA A 120 12.44 2.49 -9.88
N TRP A 121 12.37 3.05 -11.09
CA TRP A 121 12.81 2.34 -12.28
C TRP A 121 14.34 2.18 -12.31
N ARG A 122 14.81 1.05 -12.85
CA ARG A 122 16.21 0.66 -12.98
C ARG A 122 16.46 0.15 -14.40
N HIS A 123 17.36 0.79 -15.15
CA HIS A 123 17.49 0.52 -16.59
C HIS A 123 17.81 -0.93 -16.97
N ASN A 124 18.51 -1.65 -16.09
CA ASN A 124 18.99 -3.01 -16.36
C ASN A 124 18.05 -4.11 -15.85
N GLU A 125 16.91 -3.76 -15.28
CA GLU A 125 15.97 -4.72 -14.71
C GLU A 125 14.81 -5.04 -15.65
N GLY A 126 14.35 -6.28 -15.61
CA GLY A 126 13.19 -6.72 -16.38
C GLY A 126 11.86 -6.42 -15.67
N PRO A 127 10.73 -6.47 -16.38
CA PRO A 127 9.39 -6.20 -15.84
C PRO A 127 9.02 -7.02 -14.57
N GLN A 128 9.61 -8.20 -14.40
CA GLN A 128 9.41 -9.09 -13.25
C GLN A 128 9.94 -8.51 -11.92
N ALA A 129 10.80 -7.50 -11.97
CA ALA A 129 11.42 -6.87 -10.80
C ALA A 129 10.53 -5.79 -10.14
N TYR A 130 9.38 -5.43 -10.73
CA TYR A 130 8.70 -4.17 -10.43
C TYR A 130 7.35 -4.30 -9.72
N ASN A 131 7.25 -5.29 -8.84
CA ASN A 131 6.10 -5.49 -7.98
C ASN A 131 6.49 -5.25 -6.51
N SER A 132 6.60 -3.98 -6.15
CA SER A 132 7.13 -3.54 -4.87
C SER A 132 6.04 -3.27 -3.83
N VAL A 133 6.43 -3.31 -2.55
CA VAL A 133 5.57 -2.94 -1.43
C VAL A 133 5.12 -1.48 -1.55
N GLU A 134 5.99 -0.55 -1.98
CA GLU A 134 5.63 0.85 -2.22
C GLU A 134 4.50 0.99 -3.26
N GLY A 135 4.49 0.16 -4.31
CA GLY A 135 3.43 0.20 -5.32
C GLY A 135 2.07 -0.21 -4.78
N MET A 136 2.01 -1.27 -3.97
CA MET A 136 0.78 -1.69 -3.29
C MET A 136 0.35 -0.69 -2.20
N HIS A 137 1.31 -0.18 -1.43
CA HIS A 137 1.13 0.89 -0.45
C HIS A 137 0.45 2.13 -1.05
N ASN A 138 0.92 2.58 -2.22
CA ASN A 138 0.37 3.76 -2.88
C ASN A 138 -1.12 3.58 -3.25
N ASN A 139 -1.52 2.37 -3.67
CA ASN A 139 -2.93 2.08 -3.95
C ASN A 139 -3.81 2.17 -2.67
N ILE A 140 -3.33 1.69 -1.53
CA ILE A 140 -4.05 1.81 -0.25
C ILE A 140 -4.21 3.28 0.16
N HIS A 141 -3.14 4.06 0.04
CA HIS A 141 -3.17 5.50 0.29
C HIS A 141 -4.24 6.22 -0.55
N ASN A 142 -4.25 5.94 -1.87
CA ASN A 142 -5.24 6.52 -2.77
C ASN A 142 -6.67 6.14 -2.35
N TYR A 143 -6.98 4.84 -2.29
CA TYR A 143 -8.36 4.37 -2.08
C TYR A 143 -8.91 4.55 -0.68
N THR A 144 -8.06 4.86 0.29
CA THR A 144 -8.52 5.23 1.63
C THR A 144 -8.88 6.73 1.71
N GLY A 145 -8.35 7.54 0.79
CA GLY A 145 -8.49 8.99 0.83
C GLY A 145 -9.31 9.60 -0.31
N THR A 146 -9.41 8.98 -1.48
CA THR A 146 -10.20 9.50 -2.62
C THR A 146 -11.66 9.11 -2.52
N ASN A 147 -12.55 9.93 -3.06
CA ASN A 147 -13.96 9.57 -3.21
C ASN A 147 -14.27 9.27 -4.68
N ASP A 148 -13.76 8.13 -5.16
CA ASP A 148 -13.88 7.71 -6.55
C ASP A 148 -15.21 7.01 -6.85
N THR A 149 -15.93 6.54 -5.82
CA THR A 149 -17.23 5.84 -5.98
C THR A 149 -18.45 6.74 -6.01
N VAL A 150 -18.35 8.02 -5.62
CA VAL A 150 -19.47 8.96 -5.78
C VAL A 150 -19.53 9.42 -7.25
N LEU A 151 -20.58 8.95 -7.92
CA LEU A 151 -20.77 9.01 -9.37
C LEU A 151 -21.30 10.36 -9.90
N TYR A 152 -21.77 11.26 -9.03
CA TYR A 152 -22.73 12.27 -9.48
C TYR A 152 -22.17 13.67 -9.76
N ASP A 153 -20.95 13.98 -9.33
CA ASP A 153 -20.35 15.28 -9.68
C ASP A 153 -18.83 15.30 -9.48
N ASN A 154 -18.08 15.42 -10.58
CA ASN A 154 -16.63 15.67 -10.51
C ASN A 154 -16.29 16.99 -9.79
N ASN A 155 -17.26 17.88 -9.59
CA ASN A 155 -17.09 19.15 -8.89
C ASN A 155 -17.23 19.05 -7.35
N THR A 156 -17.59 17.89 -6.80
CA THR A 156 -17.76 17.70 -5.34
C THR A 156 -16.77 16.72 -4.71
N LYS A 157 -15.92 16.09 -5.52
CA LYS A 157 -14.91 15.14 -5.05
C LYS A 157 -13.79 15.87 -4.31
N LEU A 158 -13.75 15.68 -3.00
CA LEU A 158 -12.66 16.11 -2.15
C LEU A 158 -11.83 14.91 -1.70
N THR A 159 -10.60 15.19 -1.37
CA THR A 159 -9.62 14.18 -0.94
C THR A 159 -9.39 14.25 0.55
N GLY A 160 -9.25 13.08 1.15
CA GLY A 160 -8.84 12.90 2.54
C GLY A 160 -7.32 12.88 2.72
N ASN A 161 -6.91 12.81 3.99
CA ASN A 161 -5.51 12.82 4.43
C ASN A 161 -4.67 11.74 3.76
N MET A 162 -5.20 10.52 3.63
CA MET A 162 -4.45 9.37 3.10
C MET A 162 -3.96 9.56 1.65
N THR A 163 -4.51 10.52 0.90
CA THR A 163 -4.06 10.84 -0.46
C THR A 163 -2.86 11.79 -0.53
N ASP A 164 -2.40 12.33 0.60
CA ASP A 164 -1.37 13.36 0.61
C ASP A 164 -0.22 12.98 1.54
N VAL A 165 1.01 13.00 1.00
CA VAL A 165 2.22 12.61 1.73
C VAL A 165 2.47 13.48 2.96
N GLN A 166 2.08 14.75 2.95
CA GLN A 166 2.28 15.67 4.08
C GLN A 166 1.19 15.52 5.15
N ALA A 167 0.05 14.92 4.81
CA ALA A 167 -1.11 14.84 5.70
C ALA A 167 -1.48 13.41 6.15
N SER A 168 -0.99 12.38 5.46
CA SER A 168 -1.48 11.01 5.62
C SER A 168 -1.27 10.45 7.01
N SER A 169 -0.13 10.75 7.65
CA SER A 169 0.21 10.24 8.99
C SER A 169 -0.70 10.76 10.12
N PHE A 170 -1.51 11.79 9.86
CA PHE A 170 -2.50 12.27 10.82
C PHE A 170 -3.76 11.41 10.85
N ASP A 171 -4.06 10.62 9.81
CA ASP A 171 -5.16 9.66 9.87
C ASP A 171 -4.72 8.40 10.63
N PRO A 172 -5.43 7.98 11.70
CA PRO A 172 -5.05 6.80 12.47
C PRO A 172 -4.88 5.50 11.67
N VAL A 173 -5.58 5.33 10.54
CA VAL A 173 -5.46 4.12 9.69
C VAL A 173 -4.09 4.01 9.03
N PHE A 174 -3.37 5.13 8.87
CA PHE A 174 -2.00 5.17 8.35
C PHE A 174 -1.11 4.18 9.08
N TRP A 175 -1.20 4.16 10.41
CA TRP A 175 -0.34 3.30 11.23
C TRP A 175 -0.69 1.82 11.07
N LEU A 176 -1.97 1.45 10.99
CA LEU A 176 -2.35 0.05 10.73
C LEU A 176 -1.92 -0.41 9.34
N HIS A 177 -1.98 0.49 8.35
CA HIS A 177 -1.50 0.24 6.99
C HIS A 177 0.03 0.05 6.96
N HIS A 178 0.79 0.92 7.61
CA HIS A 178 2.26 0.89 7.65
C HIS A 178 2.80 -0.28 8.49
N VAL A 179 2.10 -0.70 9.56
CA VAL A 179 2.45 -1.94 10.27
C VAL A 179 2.27 -3.17 9.36
N ASN A 180 1.30 -3.18 8.43
CA ASN A 180 1.22 -4.26 7.45
C ASN A 180 2.34 -4.20 6.41
N CYS A 181 2.80 -3.01 6.01
CA CYS A 181 3.97 -2.86 5.13
C CYS A 181 5.25 -3.38 5.81
N ASP A 182 5.42 -3.05 7.09
CA ASP A 182 6.49 -3.60 7.93
C ASP A 182 6.37 -5.12 8.07
N ARG A 183 5.16 -5.65 8.32
CA ARG A 183 4.90 -7.10 8.35
C ARG A 183 5.31 -7.77 7.05
N ILE A 184 4.86 -7.27 5.90
CA ILE A 184 5.22 -7.82 4.58
C ILE A 184 6.75 -7.79 4.39
N THR A 185 7.42 -6.73 4.85
CA THR A 185 8.89 -6.64 4.84
C THR A 185 9.53 -7.68 5.76
N ALA A 186 9.01 -7.92 6.96
CA ALA A 186 9.48 -8.96 7.86
C ALA A 186 9.33 -10.37 7.25
N LEU A 187 8.22 -10.64 6.55
CA LEU A 187 8.05 -11.91 5.82
C LEU A 187 9.12 -12.06 4.74
N TRP A 188 9.40 -10.99 4.00
CA TRP A 188 10.45 -10.99 2.97
C TRP A 188 11.85 -11.20 3.56
N GLN A 189 12.17 -10.56 4.70
CA GLN A 189 13.45 -10.73 5.40
C GLN A 189 13.64 -12.16 5.90
N ALA A 190 12.58 -12.85 6.33
CA ALA A 190 12.65 -14.27 6.70
C ALA A 190 13.07 -15.16 5.50
N LEU A 191 12.67 -14.79 4.28
CA LEU A 191 13.01 -15.51 3.05
C LEU A 191 14.38 -15.08 2.50
N ASN A 192 14.82 -13.86 2.79
CA ASN A 192 16.03 -13.20 2.29
C ASN A 192 16.96 -12.73 3.44
N PRO A 193 17.45 -13.63 4.31
CA PRO A 193 18.22 -13.26 5.51
C PRO A 193 19.60 -12.64 5.20
N ASP A 194 20.13 -12.82 3.99
CA ASP A 194 21.44 -12.30 3.60
C ASP A 194 21.33 -11.02 2.74
N CYS A 195 20.20 -10.30 2.82
CA CYS A 195 19.95 -9.16 1.95
C CYS A 195 20.97 -8.02 2.18
N ILE A 196 21.20 -7.27 1.10
CA ILE A 196 22.07 -6.10 1.08
C ILE A 196 21.27 -4.91 0.58
N ILE A 197 21.43 -3.77 1.26
CA ILE A 197 20.91 -2.49 0.79
C ILE A 197 22.01 -1.84 -0.07
N ASN A 198 21.84 -1.96 -1.38
CA ASN A 198 22.77 -1.41 -2.36
C ASN A 198 22.84 0.12 -2.27
N GLU A 199 24.01 0.66 -2.59
CA GLU A 199 24.23 2.10 -2.63
C GLU A 199 23.68 2.70 -3.92
N TRP A 200 22.87 3.75 -3.78
CA TRP A 200 22.31 4.53 -4.87
C TRP A 200 22.46 6.01 -4.58
N PRO A 201 22.82 6.85 -5.58
CA PRO A 201 22.78 8.29 -5.39
C PRO A 201 21.33 8.75 -5.22
N SER A 202 21.07 9.63 -4.26
CA SER A 202 19.84 10.40 -4.18
C SER A 202 19.68 11.11 -5.51
N LEU A 203 18.64 10.74 -6.26
CA LEU A 203 18.42 11.34 -7.57
C LEU A 203 17.97 12.81 -7.49
N ASN A 204 17.65 13.30 -6.29
CA ASN A 204 17.24 14.68 -6.01
C ASN A 204 17.55 15.07 -4.56
N ASP A 205 17.47 16.37 -4.27
CA ASP A 205 17.48 16.90 -2.91
C ASP A 205 16.30 16.37 -2.08
N ARG A 206 16.54 16.11 -0.80
CA ARG A 206 15.58 15.76 0.25
C ARG A 206 15.84 16.67 1.45
N TYR A 207 14.96 16.60 2.46
CA TYR A 207 15.16 17.40 3.68
C TYR A 207 16.51 17.14 4.36
N VAL A 208 17.01 15.91 4.29
CA VAL A 208 18.24 15.46 4.98
C VAL A 208 19.42 15.13 4.06
N ALA A 209 19.20 15.04 2.75
CA ALA A 209 20.21 14.63 1.78
C ALA A 209 20.15 15.50 0.53
N LYS A 210 21.30 15.79 -0.10
CA LYS A 210 21.33 16.51 -1.38
C LYS A 210 21.28 15.55 -2.55
N GLU A 211 20.93 16.05 -3.73
CA GLU A 211 21.13 15.33 -4.99
C GLU A 211 22.58 14.84 -5.09
N GLY A 212 22.74 13.57 -5.47
CA GLY A 212 24.02 12.90 -5.59
C GLY A 212 24.58 12.35 -4.28
N THR A 213 23.96 12.59 -3.12
CA THR A 213 24.34 11.90 -1.87
C THR A 213 24.18 10.40 -2.07
N VAL A 214 25.25 9.62 -1.87
CA VAL A 214 25.16 8.17 -1.95
C VAL A 214 24.47 7.65 -0.70
N GLU A 215 23.37 6.95 -0.90
CA GLU A 215 22.55 6.37 0.16
C GLU A 215 22.49 4.85 0.03
N GLY A 216 22.50 4.14 1.15
CA GLY A 216 22.45 2.69 1.19
C GLY A 216 22.33 2.21 2.64
N GLY A 217 22.87 1.03 2.94
CA GLY A 217 22.79 0.45 4.28
C GLY A 217 23.36 1.33 5.41
N GLN A 218 24.27 2.26 5.11
CA GLN A 218 24.87 3.18 6.10
C GLN A 218 24.15 4.53 6.21
N SER A 219 23.10 4.76 5.42
CA SER A 219 22.31 5.98 5.51
C SER A 219 21.61 6.08 6.86
N ASN A 220 21.69 7.26 7.47
CA ASN A 220 20.88 7.59 8.63
C ASN A 220 19.38 7.53 8.28
N LEU A 221 18.58 7.15 9.26
CA LEU A 221 17.13 7.19 9.25
C LEU A 221 16.68 8.33 10.17
N GLU A 222 16.92 9.58 9.77
CA GLU A 222 16.47 10.72 10.57
C GLU A 222 14.94 10.74 10.70
N PRO A 223 14.39 11.23 11.83
CA PRO A 223 15.09 11.71 13.04
C PRO A 223 15.18 10.63 14.14
N TRP A 224 15.21 9.34 13.78
CA TRP A 224 15.08 8.24 14.74
C TRP A 224 16.41 7.95 15.44
N HIS A 225 16.47 8.14 16.76
CA HIS A 225 17.68 7.93 17.56
C HIS A 225 17.64 6.59 18.30
N LYS A 226 18.78 5.90 18.45
CA LYS A 226 18.89 4.62 19.16
C LYS A 226 18.85 4.80 20.69
N THR A 227 19.22 5.98 21.17
CA THR A 227 19.38 6.28 22.59
C THR A 227 18.69 7.59 22.96
N ALA A 228 18.42 7.75 24.26
CA ALA A 228 17.77 8.93 24.81
C ALA A 228 18.64 10.20 24.76
N GLN A 229 19.90 10.09 24.32
CA GLN A 229 20.82 11.21 24.16
C GLN A 229 20.45 12.09 22.96
N HIS A 230 19.74 11.55 21.96
CA HIS A 230 19.33 12.25 20.74
C HIS A 230 20.48 13.00 20.03
N SER A 231 21.67 12.39 19.98
CA SER A 231 22.81 12.93 19.23
C SER A 231 22.67 12.58 17.74
N VAL A 232 23.17 13.46 16.86
CA VAL A 232 23.29 13.19 15.41
C VAL A 232 24.13 11.92 15.13
N SER A 233 25.08 11.60 16.01
CA SER A 233 25.89 10.38 15.91
C SER A 233 25.15 9.09 16.27
N ASP A 234 23.90 9.21 16.69
CA ASP A 234 23.09 8.12 17.26
C ASP A 234 21.81 7.87 16.47
N TYR A 235 21.73 8.35 15.23
CA TYR A 235 20.64 7.94 14.36
C TYR A 235 20.67 6.42 14.12
N TYR A 236 19.49 5.82 14.03
CA TYR A 236 19.35 4.54 13.34
C TYR A 236 19.88 4.69 11.91
N ILE A 237 20.50 3.63 11.39
CA ILE A 237 20.88 3.51 9.99
C ILE A 237 20.09 2.38 9.33
N ALA A 238 19.97 2.39 8.01
CA ALA A 238 19.20 1.39 7.28
C ALA A 238 19.63 -0.07 7.57
N ASN A 239 20.93 -0.31 7.81
CA ASN A 239 21.44 -1.63 8.19
C ASN A 239 20.97 -2.10 9.57
N ASP A 240 20.51 -1.21 10.46
CA ASP A 240 19.95 -1.64 11.75
C ASP A 240 18.58 -2.32 11.59
N THR A 241 17.89 -2.11 10.46
CA THR A 241 16.51 -2.58 10.23
C THR A 241 16.41 -3.64 9.14
N LYS A 242 17.50 -3.94 8.41
CA LYS A 242 17.45 -4.83 7.23
C LYS A 242 17.27 -6.32 7.57
N GLU A 243 17.64 -6.72 8.78
CA GLU A 243 17.51 -8.10 9.25
C GLU A 243 16.14 -8.30 9.90
N LEU A 244 15.55 -9.50 9.75
CA LEU A 244 14.32 -9.86 10.47
C LEU A 244 14.48 -9.66 11.99
N THR A 245 15.70 -9.87 12.50
CA THR A 245 15.99 -9.75 13.93
C THR A 245 15.76 -8.36 14.50
N SER A 246 15.75 -7.32 13.65
CA SER A 246 15.48 -5.95 14.03
C SER A 246 14.08 -5.75 14.64
N THR A 247 13.07 -6.49 14.17
CA THR A 247 11.70 -6.49 14.73
C THR A 247 11.69 -6.88 16.21
N PHE A 248 12.40 -7.97 16.56
CA PHE A 248 12.49 -8.46 17.93
C PHE A 248 13.28 -7.52 18.84
N LEU A 249 14.34 -6.90 18.33
CA LEU A 249 15.08 -5.85 19.06
C LEU A 249 14.19 -4.64 19.35
N GLY A 250 13.26 -4.33 18.45
CA GLY A 250 12.18 -3.36 18.66
C GLY A 250 11.08 -3.82 19.62
N GLY A 251 11.14 -5.05 20.14
CA GLY A 251 10.19 -5.58 21.12
C GLY A 251 8.91 -6.17 20.52
N TYR A 252 8.85 -6.40 19.20
CA TYR A 252 7.69 -6.95 18.52
C TYR A 252 8.03 -8.10 17.56
N TYR A 253 6.99 -8.79 17.08
CA TYR A 253 7.08 -9.82 16.06
C TYR A 253 5.70 -10.04 15.42
N TYR A 254 5.68 -10.75 14.29
CA TYR A 254 4.46 -11.15 13.61
C TYR A 254 4.17 -12.66 13.79
N PRO A 255 2.90 -13.09 13.82
CA PRO A 255 2.56 -14.51 13.94
C PRO A 255 3.22 -15.40 12.88
N GLU A 256 3.50 -14.85 11.70
CA GLU A 256 4.15 -15.54 10.58
C GLU A 256 5.68 -15.61 10.70
N THR A 257 6.27 -14.91 11.67
CA THR A 257 7.71 -14.92 12.01
C THR A 257 7.87 -15.12 13.53
N PRO A 258 7.50 -16.30 14.06
CA PRO A 258 7.35 -16.50 15.50
C PRO A 258 8.69 -16.49 16.25
N LEU A 259 8.66 -16.01 17.49
CA LEU A 259 9.83 -15.96 18.39
C LEU A 259 10.51 -17.32 18.59
N GLU A 260 9.75 -18.43 18.49
CA GLU A 260 10.27 -19.79 18.65
C GLU A 260 11.40 -20.12 17.67
N TYR A 261 11.38 -19.51 16.48
CA TYR A 261 12.36 -19.78 15.41
C TYR A 261 13.43 -18.69 15.26
N ILE A 262 13.52 -17.73 16.18
CA ILE A 262 14.45 -16.60 16.07
C ILE A 262 15.93 -17.03 15.94
N GLN A 263 16.31 -18.17 16.53
CA GLN A 263 17.66 -18.72 16.47
C GLN A 263 17.83 -19.79 15.37
N ASP A 264 16.77 -20.09 14.62
CA ASP A 264 16.76 -21.11 13.56
C ASP A 264 16.26 -20.48 12.24
N PRO A 265 17.14 -19.84 11.46
CA PRO A 265 16.73 -19.17 10.22
C PRO A 265 16.19 -20.16 9.17
N VAL A 266 16.58 -21.44 9.22
CA VAL A 266 16.06 -22.46 8.30
C VAL A 266 14.60 -22.77 8.63
N GLN A 267 14.31 -23.00 9.91
CA GLN A 267 12.94 -23.24 10.37
C GLN A 267 12.07 -21.98 10.23
N MET A 268 12.61 -20.79 10.52
CA MET A 268 11.93 -19.51 10.31
C MET A 268 11.51 -19.37 8.84
N LYS A 269 12.45 -19.54 7.90
CA LYS A 269 12.16 -19.47 6.47
C LYS A 269 11.11 -20.50 6.04
N ALA A 270 11.20 -21.74 6.50
CA ALA A 270 10.23 -22.78 6.18
C ALA A 270 8.81 -22.45 6.68
N TYR A 271 8.68 -22.02 7.94
CA TYR A 271 7.40 -21.64 8.54
C TYR A 271 6.80 -20.40 7.86
N THR A 272 7.59 -19.35 7.67
CA THR A 272 7.13 -18.12 7.01
C THR A 272 6.72 -18.41 5.57
N THR A 273 7.46 -19.24 4.84
CA THR A 273 7.08 -19.68 3.48
C THR A 273 5.71 -20.38 3.51
N GLN A 274 5.49 -21.30 4.44
CA GLN A 274 4.18 -21.96 4.57
C GLN A 274 3.05 -20.93 4.79
N LYS A 275 3.26 -19.94 5.66
CA LYS A 275 2.26 -18.88 5.94
C LYS A 275 1.98 -17.99 4.73
N ILE A 276 3.01 -17.64 3.96
CA ILE A 276 2.85 -16.90 2.71
C ILE A 276 1.96 -17.68 1.73
N TYR A 277 2.17 -18.99 1.60
CA TYR A 277 1.34 -19.82 0.74
C TYR A 277 -0.11 -19.92 1.25
N GLU A 278 -0.31 -20.12 2.56
CA GLU A 278 -1.64 -20.18 3.17
C GLU A 278 -2.44 -18.88 2.97
N LEU A 279 -1.79 -17.73 3.07
CA LEU A 279 -2.44 -16.41 3.00
C LEU A 279 -2.64 -15.91 1.56
N TYR A 280 -1.64 -16.11 0.71
CA TYR A 280 -1.51 -15.36 -0.54
C TYR A 280 -1.39 -16.21 -1.80
N ALA A 281 -1.12 -17.52 -1.70
CA ALA A 281 -0.96 -18.33 -2.91
C ALA A 281 -2.27 -18.40 -3.72
N PRO A 282 -2.18 -18.26 -5.05
CA PRO A 282 -3.27 -18.61 -5.96
C PRO A 282 -3.79 -20.03 -5.72
N ALA A 283 -5.11 -20.23 -5.85
CA ALA A 283 -5.76 -21.51 -5.52
C ALA A 283 -5.23 -22.70 -6.34
N ASN A 284 -4.76 -22.47 -7.57
CA ASN A 284 -4.13 -23.49 -8.41
C ASN A 284 -2.76 -23.94 -7.90
N LEU A 285 -2.05 -23.12 -7.12
CA LEU A 285 -0.77 -23.46 -6.49
C LEU A 285 -0.94 -24.12 -5.11
N LEU A 286 -2.14 -24.07 -4.53
CA LEU A 286 -2.44 -24.75 -3.27
C LEU A 286 -2.64 -26.27 -3.49
N PRO A 287 -2.18 -27.13 -2.56
CA PRO A 287 -2.55 -28.55 -2.53
C PRO A 287 -4.08 -28.73 -2.51
N PRO A 288 -4.64 -29.80 -3.09
CA PRO A 288 -6.09 -30.02 -3.15
C PRO A 288 -6.83 -29.90 -1.82
N ALA A 289 -6.18 -30.29 -0.71
CA ALA A 289 -6.75 -30.19 0.65
C ALA A 289 -7.01 -28.75 1.13
N LEU A 290 -6.34 -27.75 0.56
CA LEU A 290 -6.50 -26.32 0.89
C LEU A 290 -7.36 -25.57 -0.14
N ARG A 291 -7.83 -26.22 -1.21
CA ARG A 291 -8.63 -25.58 -2.27
C ARG A 291 -10.12 -25.39 -1.90
N ASP A 292 -10.61 -26.09 -0.87
CA ASP A 292 -12.04 -26.23 -0.55
C ASP A 292 -12.52 -25.50 0.72
N SER A 293 -11.72 -24.62 1.34
CA SER A 293 -12.15 -23.86 2.51
C SER A 293 -13.03 -22.65 2.14
N LYS A 294 -14.26 -22.93 1.68
CA LYS A 294 -15.34 -21.95 1.69
C LYS A 294 -15.79 -21.70 3.14
N GLY A 295 -15.24 -20.64 3.75
CA GLY A 295 -15.90 -19.94 4.85
C GLY A 295 -15.18 -19.97 6.20
N GLY A 296 -15.05 -18.77 6.78
CA GLY A 296 -15.03 -18.54 8.22
C GLY A 296 -13.74 -18.92 8.95
N PHE A 297 -12.94 -17.91 9.27
CA PHE A 297 -11.88 -18.00 10.27
C PHE A 297 -12.40 -18.66 11.57
N LYS A 298 -11.84 -19.83 11.90
CA LYS A 298 -11.65 -20.21 13.30
C LYS A 298 -10.15 -20.44 13.49
N ALA A 299 -9.54 -19.58 14.31
CA ALA A 299 -8.20 -19.77 14.79
C ALA A 299 -8.14 -21.11 15.57
N GLN A 300 -7.53 -22.12 14.96
CA GLN A 300 -6.97 -23.25 15.67
C GLN A 300 -5.49 -23.33 15.29
N PRO A 301 -4.59 -23.66 16.24
CA PRO A 301 -3.18 -23.84 15.92
C PRO A 301 -3.04 -24.95 14.88
N PRO A 302 -2.11 -24.86 13.91
CA PRO A 302 -2.00 -25.87 12.88
C PRO A 302 -1.66 -27.22 13.51
N ALA A 303 -2.30 -28.27 13.01
CA ALA A 303 -1.84 -29.63 13.23
C ALA A 303 -0.38 -29.71 12.77
N GLU A 304 0.49 -30.19 13.66
CA GLU A 304 1.84 -30.62 13.34
C GLU A 304 1.75 -31.58 12.14
N ASN A 305 2.63 -31.38 11.14
CA ASN A 305 2.78 -32.16 9.91
C ASN A 305 2.05 -31.61 8.66
N ILE A 306 2.46 -30.43 8.18
CA ILE A 306 2.62 -30.25 6.73
C ILE A 306 4.04 -30.75 6.39
N PRO A 307 4.21 -31.74 5.49
CA PRO A 307 5.53 -32.24 5.15
C PRO A 307 6.44 -31.11 4.65
N ALA A 308 7.61 -30.97 5.28
CA ALA A 308 8.70 -30.15 4.76
C ALA A 308 9.05 -30.67 3.36
N GLY A 309 8.63 -29.93 2.33
CA GLY A 309 8.71 -30.40 0.94
C GLY A 309 7.44 -30.18 0.12
N VAL A 310 6.65 -29.14 0.37
CA VAL A 310 5.76 -28.59 -0.66
C VAL A 310 6.62 -27.92 -1.73
N GLY A 311 7.41 -28.74 -2.43
CA GLY A 311 7.98 -28.36 -3.71
C GLY A 311 6.80 -28.10 -4.63
N ALA A 312 6.73 -26.90 -5.20
CA ALA A 312 5.94 -26.65 -6.38
C ALA A 312 6.13 -27.83 -7.33
N ASN A 313 5.04 -28.44 -7.78
CA ASN A 313 5.09 -29.53 -8.73
C ASN A 313 5.92 -29.01 -9.94
N PRO A 314 7.11 -29.56 -10.27
CA PRO A 314 8.05 -28.91 -11.20
C PRO A 314 7.62 -28.94 -12.68
N GLN A 315 6.34 -29.16 -12.99
CA GLN A 315 5.91 -29.64 -14.30
C GLN A 315 4.89 -28.77 -15.04
N GLU A 316 4.38 -27.69 -14.44
CA GLU A 316 3.53 -26.73 -15.15
C GLU A 316 4.15 -25.35 -15.07
N SER A 317 4.91 -24.98 -16.11
CA SER A 317 5.27 -23.58 -16.35
C SER A 317 4.01 -22.86 -16.82
N VAL A 318 3.42 -22.02 -15.96
CA VAL A 318 2.29 -21.16 -16.34
C VAL A 318 2.85 -19.87 -16.93
N ARG A 319 2.34 -19.46 -18.10
CA ARG A 319 2.69 -18.16 -18.70
C ARG A 319 2.08 -17.03 -17.88
N HIS A 320 2.92 -16.13 -17.38
CA HIS A 320 2.47 -14.95 -16.66
C HIS A 320 2.34 -13.73 -17.59
N TRP A 321 1.18 -13.10 -17.56
CA TRP A 321 0.85 -11.90 -18.32
C TRP A 321 0.62 -10.73 -17.37
N GLN A 322 1.29 -9.61 -17.65
CA GLN A 322 1.14 -8.40 -16.86
C GLN A 322 1.29 -7.15 -17.74
N VAL A 323 0.59 -6.08 -17.36
CA VAL A 323 0.93 -4.73 -17.83
C VAL A 323 2.10 -4.23 -16.98
N PHE A 324 3.15 -3.77 -17.63
CA PHE A 324 4.25 -3.05 -17.02
C PHE A 324 4.17 -1.57 -17.41
N LEU A 325 4.01 -0.70 -16.41
CA LEU A 325 3.98 0.74 -16.59
C LEU A 325 5.30 1.35 -16.12
N ARG A 326 5.79 2.31 -16.90
CA ARG A 326 6.89 3.19 -16.54
C ARG A 326 6.48 4.61 -16.81
N VAL A 327 6.48 5.45 -15.80
CA VAL A 327 5.97 6.82 -15.89
C VAL A 327 6.79 7.80 -15.07
N LYS A 328 6.77 9.07 -15.45
CA LYS A 328 7.42 10.12 -14.65
C LYS A 328 6.63 10.33 -13.37
N ASN A 329 7.29 10.27 -12.21
CA ASN A 329 6.65 10.42 -10.90
C ASN A 329 5.81 11.70 -10.81
N PHE A 330 6.39 12.82 -11.25
CA PHE A 330 5.76 14.14 -11.29
C PHE A 330 5.20 14.53 -12.67
N ALA A 331 4.79 13.55 -13.49
CA ALA A 331 4.01 13.83 -14.70
C ALA A 331 2.76 14.67 -14.35
N LEU A 332 2.19 14.42 -13.18
CA LEU A 332 1.14 15.21 -12.54
C LEU A 332 1.51 15.39 -11.05
N THR A 333 1.19 16.53 -10.45
CA THR A 333 1.31 16.72 -8.98
C THR A 333 0.15 16.07 -8.23
N GLY A 334 0.36 15.78 -6.95
CA GLY A 334 -0.63 15.13 -6.09
C GLY A 334 -0.77 13.65 -6.41
N THR A 335 -1.78 13.02 -5.82
CA THR A 335 -2.08 11.62 -6.11
C THR A 335 -2.90 11.48 -7.39
N TRP A 336 -2.46 10.56 -8.24
CA TRP A 336 -3.10 10.24 -9.52
C TRP A 336 -2.86 8.77 -9.89
N ALA A 337 -3.64 8.24 -10.81
CA ALA A 337 -3.70 6.81 -11.07
C ALA A 337 -3.77 6.43 -12.56
N VAL A 338 -3.03 5.34 -12.85
CA VAL A 338 -2.99 4.37 -13.94
C VAL A 338 -4.13 3.36 -14.05
N HIS A 339 -5.34 3.65 -14.53
CA HIS A 339 -6.36 2.58 -14.68
C HIS A 339 -6.13 1.74 -15.95
N ILE A 340 -6.14 0.42 -15.80
CA ILE A 340 -6.02 -0.57 -16.88
C ILE A 340 -7.37 -1.27 -17.07
N PHE A 341 -7.80 -1.41 -18.33
CA PHE A 341 -9.07 -2.01 -18.70
C PHE A 341 -8.90 -3.14 -19.72
N LEU A 342 -9.74 -4.18 -19.61
CA LEU A 342 -9.95 -5.21 -20.62
C LEU A 342 -11.43 -5.22 -21.02
N GLY A 343 -11.75 -4.58 -22.14
CA GLY A 343 -13.11 -4.45 -22.65
C GLY A 343 -13.45 -3.02 -23.07
N GLU A 344 -14.75 -2.76 -23.21
CA GLU A 344 -15.27 -1.42 -23.46
C GLU A 344 -14.92 -0.47 -22.32
N LEU A 345 -14.34 0.67 -22.68
CA LEU A 345 -14.04 1.73 -21.74
C LEU A 345 -15.27 2.63 -21.57
N PRO A 346 -15.75 2.88 -20.34
CA PRO A 346 -16.82 3.83 -20.12
C PRO A 346 -16.45 5.24 -20.63
N ASP A 347 -17.42 5.95 -21.20
CA ASP A 347 -17.22 7.33 -21.68
C ASP A 347 -17.04 8.31 -20.52
N ALA A 348 -17.79 8.11 -19.44
CA ALA A 348 -17.82 8.98 -18.28
C ALA A 348 -16.69 8.62 -17.29
N THR A 349 -15.91 9.62 -16.88
CA THR A 349 -14.75 9.45 -15.98
C THR A 349 -15.09 8.86 -14.62
N GLU A 350 -16.27 9.19 -14.12
CA GLU A 350 -16.85 8.76 -12.85
C GLU A 350 -17.16 7.26 -12.84
N GLU A 351 -17.36 6.64 -14.00
CA GLU A 351 -17.64 5.21 -14.14
C GLU A 351 -16.37 4.36 -14.22
N TRP A 352 -15.21 4.98 -14.44
CA TRP A 352 -13.94 4.27 -14.65
C TRP A 352 -13.53 3.42 -13.45
N PHE A 353 -13.69 3.94 -12.23
CA PHE A 353 -13.23 3.26 -11.02
C PHE A 353 -14.03 1.99 -10.71
N LEU A 354 -15.35 2.03 -10.86
CA LEU A 354 -16.24 0.90 -10.58
C LEU A 354 -16.52 0.03 -11.83
N SER A 355 -15.91 0.35 -12.97
CA SER A 355 -16.08 -0.44 -14.20
C SER A 355 -15.67 -1.90 -13.99
N GLU A 356 -16.53 -2.83 -14.38
CA GLU A 356 -16.24 -4.28 -14.42
C GLU A 356 -15.10 -4.62 -15.41
N ASN A 357 -14.82 -3.71 -16.35
CA ASN A 357 -13.72 -3.85 -17.29
C ASN A 357 -12.39 -3.34 -16.71
N ARG A 358 -12.38 -2.63 -15.58
CA ARG A 358 -11.14 -2.23 -14.91
C ARG A 358 -10.50 -3.46 -14.27
N VAL A 359 -9.29 -3.80 -14.70
CA VAL A 359 -8.56 -5.00 -14.25
C VAL A 359 -7.41 -4.68 -13.30
N GLY A 360 -7.05 -3.41 -13.16
CA GLY A 360 -6.07 -3.01 -12.17
C GLY A 360 -5.74 -1.53 -12.22
N THR A 361 -4.88 -1.11 -11.30
CA THR A 361 -4.50 0.28 -11.15
C THR A 361 -3.09 0.41 -10.59
N VAL A 362 -2.34 1.35 -11.12
CA VAL A 362 -1.06 1.80 -10.57
C VAL A 362 -1.22 3.23 -10.08
N THR A 363 -1.01 3.47 -8.79
CA THR A 363 -1.10 4.79 -8.19
C THR A 363 0.28 5.43 -8.10
N MET A 364 0.34 6.73 -8.38
CA MET A 364 1.47 7.60 -8.10
C MET A 364 1.08 8.48 -6.92
N LEU A 365 1.67 8.20 -5.75
CA LEU A 365 1.50 8.99 -4.54
C LEU A 365 2.58 10.08 -4.53
N SER A 366 2.19 11.31 -4.79
CA SER A 366 3.12 12.44 -4.84
C SER A 366 2.55 13.66 -4.13
N ASN A 367 3.42 14.62 -3.83
CA ASN A 367 3.03 15.86 -3.18
C ASN A 367 2.16 16.74 -4.11
N ARG A 368 1.10 17.35 -3.57
CA ARG A 368 0.19 18.25 -4.29
C ARG A 368 0.87 19.51 -4.82
N SER A 369 1.83 20.03 -4.07
CA SER A 369 2.49 21.28 -4.37
C SER A 369 4.00 21.12 -4.50
N LYS A 370 4.53 21.70 -5.57
CA LYS A 370 5.97 21.83 -5.80
C LYS A 370 6.54 23.08 -5.12
N LYS A 371 5.70 24.08 -4.84
CA LYS A 371 6.14 25.43 -4.42
C LYS A 371 6.89 25.45 -3.09
N HIS A 372 6.66 24.45 -2.24
CA HIS A 372 7.29 24.31 -0.94
C HIS A 372 7.97 22.94 -0.75
N CYS A 373 8.28 22.27 -1.85
CA CYS A 373 8.95 20.98 -1.87
C CYS A 373 10.04 20.98 -2.94
N GLU A 374 11.27 21.35 -2.55
CA GLU A 374 12.42 21.42 -3.45
C GLU A 374 12.75 20.07 -4.09
N ASN A 375 12.58 18.98 -3.33
CA ASN A 375 12.62 17.60 -3.83
C ASN A 375 11.62 17.38 -4.97
N CYS A 376 10.36 17.78 -4.78
CA CYS A 376 9.30 17.56 -5.75
C CYS A 376 9.56 18.30 -7.07
N ALA A 377 10.11 19.52 -6.99
CA ALA A 377 10.50 20.31 -8.15
C ALA A 377 11.68 19.68 -8.91
N SER A 378 12.68 19.17 -8.19
CA SER A 378 13.84 18.50 -8.78
C SER A 378 13.46 17.16 -9.43
N GLN A 379 12.62 16.34 -8.79
CA GLN A 379 12.14 15.07 -9.38
C GLN A 379 11.46 15.27 -10.74
N GLU A 380 10.68 16.34 -10.88
CA GLU A 380 10.04 16.69 -12.15
C GLU A 380 11.09 17.06 -13.20
N ALA A 381 12.03 17.93 -12.83
CA ALA A 381 13.08 18.42 -13.72
C ALA A 381 14.00 17.28 -14.20
N SER A 382 14.36 16.35 -13.30
CA SER A 382 15.17 15.16 -13.60
C SER A 382 14.36 14.06 -14.30
N GLY A 383 13.03 14.15 -14.28
CA GLY A 383 12.15 13.23 -14.98
C GLY A 383 12.19 11.81 -14.42
N ILE A 384 12.31 11.67 -13.08
CA ILE A 384 12.40 10.37 -12.42
C ILE A 384 11.26 9.46 -12.85
N LEU A 385 11.64 8.24 -13.21
CA LEU A 385 10.72 7.21 -13.62
C LEU A 385 10.41 6.29 -12.45
N VAL A 386 9.11 6.07 -12.24
CA VAL A 386 8.56 5.06 -11.35
C VAL A 386 7.85 3.99 -12.18
N THR A 387 7.71 2.81 -11.58
CA THR A 387 7.11 1.65 -12.20
C THR A 387 5.89 1.14 -11.45
N GLY A 388 5.05 0.39 -12.15
CA GLY A 388 4.06 -0.45 -11.52
C GLY A 388 3.60 -1.55 -12.45
N THR A 389 3.01 -2.58 -11.87
CA THR A 389 2.55 -3.76 -12.60
C THR A 389 1.07 -4.01 -12.34
N VAL A 390 0.36 -4.53 -13.35
CA VAL A 390 -0.99 -5.08 -13.20
C VAL A 390 -1.01 -6.50 -13.74
N PRO A 391 -1.17 -7.53 -12.89
CA PRO A 391 -1.29 -8.91 -13.36
C PRO A 391 -2.59 -9.10 -14.14
N LEU A 392 -2.55 -9.83 -15.25
CA LEU A 392 -3.68 -10.00 -16.18
C LEU A 392 -4.25 -11.41 -16.23
N ASN A 393 -3.51 -12.43 -15.77
CA ASN A 393 -3.90 -13.84 -15.89
C ASN A 393 -5.35 -14.10 -15.46
N GLU A 394 -5.70 -13.75 -14.22
CA GLU A 394 -7.06 -14.00 -13.69
C GLU A 394 -8.14 -13.27 -14.52
N ALA A 395 -7.85 -12.05 -14.98
CA ALA A 395 -8.78 -11.27 -15.79
C ALA A 395 -8.96 -11.83 -17.21
N LEU A 396 -7.90 -12.41 -17.79
CA LEU A 396 -7.90 -13.10 -19.09
C LEU A 396 -8.66 -14.43 -19.00
N GLU A 397 -8.38 -15.24 -17.98
CA GLU A 397 -9.05 -16.52 -17.73
C GLU A 397 -10.56 -16.33 -17.49
N LYS A 398 -10.94 -15.33 -16.69
CA LYS A 398 -12.36 -14.96 -16.48
C LYS A 398 -13.07 -14.57 -17.78
N ARG A 399 -12.33 -14.14 -18.80
CA ARG A 399 -12.83 -13.77 -20.14
C ARG A 399 -12.69 -14.92 -21.15
N GLY A 400 -12.32 -16.11 -20.69
CA GLY A 400 -12.20 -17.31 -21.53
C GLY A 400 -10.97 -17.31 -22.44
N VAL A 401 -9.97 -16.49 -22.15
CA VAL A 401 -8.72 -16.47 -22.92
C VAL A 401 -7.77 -17.52 -22.34
N ASP A 402 -7.30 -18.42 -23.20
CA ASP A 402 -6.26 -19.38 -22.86
C ASP A 402 -4.91 -18.67 -22.67
N VAL A 403 -4.47 -18.52 -21.42
CA VAL A 403 -3.24 -17.80 -21.05
C VAL A 403 -1.96 -18.50 -21.53
N GLU A 404 -2.04 -19.78 -21.87
CA GLU A 404 -0.90 -20.52 -22.43
C GLU A 404 -0.75 -20.32 -23.95
N ASN A 405 -1.82 -19.88 -24.62
CA ASN A 405 -1.82 -19.58 -26.04
C ASN A 405 -1.45 -18.11 -26.29
N GLU A 406 -0.18 -17.88 -26.61
CA GLU A 406 0.38 -16.55 -26.86
C GLU A 406 -0.39 -15.75 -27.93
N ASP A 407 -0.71 -16.38 -29.06
CA ASP A 407 -1.44 -15.72 -30.15
C ASP A 407 -2.85 -15.31 -29.73
N ALA A 408 -3.53 -16.15 -28.95
CA ALA A 408 -4.86 -15.85 -28.43
C ALA A 408 -4.83 -14.66 -27.45
N VAL A 409 -3.85 -14.64 -26.54
CA VAL A 409 -3.69 -13.53 -25.59
C VAL A 409 -3.33 -12.24 -26.33
N VAL A 410 -2.36 -12.27 -27.25
CA VAL A 410 -1.97 -11.09 -28.02
C VAL A 410 -3.13 -10.54 -28.84
N ALA A 411 -3.88 -11.40 -29.53
CA ALA A 411 -5.05 -10.98 -30.30
C ALA A 411 -6.14 -10.36 -29.41
N PHE A 412 -6.37 -10.93 -28.23
CA PHE A 412 -7.31 -10.38 -27.25
C PHE A 412 -6.86 -9.01 -26.74
N LEU A 413 -5.61 -8.89 -26.29
CA LEU A 413 -5.07 -7.65 -25.75
C LEU A 413 -5.02 -6.52 -26.81
N GLN A 414 -4.68 -6.82 -28.06
CA GLN A 414 -4.72 -5.82 -29.14
C GLN A 414 -6.11 -5.21 -29.37
N LYS A 415 -7.16 -5.99 -29.07
CA LYS A 415 -8.56 -5.56 -29.26
C LYS A 415 -9.13 -4.89 -28.02
N GLU A 416 -8.83 -5.43 -26.83
CA GLU A 416 -9.58 -5.12 -25.61
C GLU A 416 -8.75 -4.35 -24.56
N LEU A 417 -7.42 -4.32 -24.65
CA LEU A 417 -6.57 -3.62 -23.69
C LEU A 417 -6.63 -2.11 -23.93
N SER A 418 -7.05 -1.37 -22.90
CA SER A 418 -6.95 0.08 -22.89
C SER A 418 -6.53 0.60 -21.51
N TRP A 419 -6.12 1.86 -21.45
CA TRP A 419 -5.71 2.50 -20.20
C TRP A 419 -6.16 3.96 -20.16
N ARG A 420 -6.34 4.49 -18.95
CA ARG A 420 -6.64 5.91 -18.70
C ARG A 420 -5.89 6.40 -17.46
N ALA A 421 -5.28 7.57 -17.59
CA ALA A 421 -4.75 8.29 -16.45
C ALA A 421 -5.84 9.20 -15.86
N VAL A 422 -6.05 9.11 -14.56
CA VAL A 422 -6.96 9.99 -13.82
C VAL A 422 -6.19 10.71 -12.72
N LYS A 423 -6.40 12.01 -12.61
CA LYS A 423 -5.98 12.81 -11.47
C LYS A 423 -7.23 13.23 -10.73
N VAL A 424 -7.21 13.11 -9.41
CA VAL A 424 -8.28 13.67 -8.58
C VAL A 424 -8.26 15.19 -8.79
N SER A 425 -9.27 15.71 -9.49
CA SER A 425 -9.30 17.11 -9.87
C SER A 425 -9.68 17.96 -8.67
N PHE A 426 -8.76 18.81 -8.24
CA PHE A 426 -9.07 19.92 -7.34
C PHE A 426 -9.73 21.02 -8.16
N LEU A 427 -10.98 21.35 -7.85
CA LEU A 427 -11.49 22.63 -8.29
C LEU A 427 -10.75 23.74 -7.53
N SER A 428 -9.83 24.43 -8.21
CA SER A 428 -9.84 25.87 -8.07
C SER A 428 -11.17 26.35 -8.67
N LYS A 429 -11.93 27.20 -7.97
CA LYS A 429 -13.11 27.90 -8.51
C LYS A 429 -12.72 28.85 -9.67
N LEU A 430 -12.18 28.32 -10.76
CA LEU A 430 -11.82 29.02 -11.98
C LEU A 430 -12.35 28.19 -13.16
N PRO A 431 -12.94 28.85 -14.18
CA PRO A 431 -13.65 28.17 -15.26
C PRO A 431 -12.71 27.26 -16.06
N TYR A 432 -13.13 26.00 -16.19
CA TYR A 432 -12.47 24.93 -16.91
C TYR A 432 -12.35 25.26 -18.40
N ASN A 433 -11.13 25.44 -18.92
CA ASN A 433 -10.86 25.44 -20.35
C ASN A 433 -10.28 24.08 -20.73
N HIS A 434 -10.98 23.35 -21.59
CA HIS A 434 -10.52 22.08 -22.14
C HIS A 434 -9.27 22.28 -23.00
N THR A 435 -8.15 21.68 -22.60
CA THR A 435 -7.06 21.33 -23.51
C THR A 435 -6.93 19.82 -23.56
N LYS A 436 -7.38 19.23 -24.68
CA LYS A 436 -7.02 17.87 -25.08
C LYS A 436 -5.53 17.85 -25.40
N ALA A 437 -4.74 17.03 -24.71
CA ALA A 437 -3.41 16.66 -25.17
C ALA A 437 -3.56 15.54 -26.21
N SER A 438 -3.01 15.79 -27.40
CA SER A 438 -2.90 14.84 -28.53
C SER A 438 -1.79 13.83 -28.33
#